data_AF-A0A095WTK8-F1
#
_entry.id   AF-A0A095WTK8-F1
#
_cell.length_a   1.000
_cell.length_b   1.000
_cell.length_c   1.000
_cell.angle_alpha   90.00
_cell.angle_beta   90.00
_cell.angle_gamma   90.00
#
_symmetry.space_group_name_H-M   'P 1'
#
loop_
_entity.id
_entity.type
_entity.pdbx_description
1 polymer ?
#
loop_
_entity_poly.entity_id
_entity_poly.type
_entity_poly.pdbx_seq_one_letter_code
_entity_poly.pdbx_strand_id
1 'polypeptide(L)' 'MWFITVCQSLKVIEDNCVAISEELRAHSFDSWTGQGSEGARAEIEQISNDCRMWAALAIEARDLAEIESATLGGQT' A
#
# COMPACT_ATOMS: atom_id res chain seq x y z
N MET A 1 1.41 -20.09 13.89
CA MET A 1 2.42 -19.76 12.87
C MET A 1 1.81 -19.02 11.68
N TRP A 2 0.66 -19.46 11.15
CA TRP A 2 0.00 -18.81 9.99
C TRP A 2 -0.37 -17.33 10.21
N PHE A 3 -0.93 -16.99 11.39
CA PHE A 3 -1.31 -15.62 11.74
C PHE A 3 -0.15 -14.62 11.65
N ILE A 4 0.99 -14.96 12.26
CA ILE A 4 2.20 -14.11 12.25
C ILE A 4 2.68 -13.89 10.80
N THR A 5 2.67 -14.93 9.98
CA THR A 5 3.06 -14.84 8.56
C THR A 5 2.11 -13.94 7.76
N VAL A 6 0.80 -13.97 8.04
CA VAL A 6 -0.18 -13.07 7.40
C VAL A 6 0.11 -11.61 7.77
N CYS A 7 0.24 -11.30 9.06
CA CYS A 7 0.52 -9.93 9.51
C CYS A 7 1.86 -9.39 8.97
N GLN A 8 2.90 -10.23 8.93
CA GLN A 8 4.18 -9.87 8.32
C GLN A 8 4.04 -9.58 6.82
N SER A 9 3.26 -10.38 6.10
CA SER A 9 3.04 -10.17 4.66
C SER A 9 2.28 -8.86 4.40
N LEU A 10 1.27 -8.56 5.22
CA LEU A 10 0.52 -7.30 5.14
C LEU A 10 1.42 -6.09 5.44
N LYS A 11 2.31 -6.20 6.42
CA LYS A 11 3.29 -5.14 6.71
C LYS A 11 4.24 -4.90 5.53
N VAL A 12 4.71 -5.95 4.87
CA VAL A 12 5.55 -5.83 3.66
C VAL A 12 4.80 -5.13 2.52
N ILE A 13 3.50 -5.45 2.34
CA ILE A 13 2.67 -4.77 1.32
C ILE A 13 2.52 -3.29 1.65
N GLU A 14 2.18 -2.95 2.89
CA GLU A 14 2.10 -1.57 3.38
C GLU A 14 3.39 -0.81 3.10
N ASP A 15 4.54 -1.34 3.53
CA ASP A 15 5.85 -0.70 3.39
C ASP A 15 6.21 -0.46 1.91
N ASN A 16 5.99 -1.45 1.05
CA ASN A 16 6.27 -1.32 -0.38
C ASN A 16 5.37 -0.27 -1.05
N CYS A 17 4.08 -0.26 -0.72
CA CYS A 17 3.14 0.69 -1.28
C CYS A 17 3.42 2.13 -0.83
N VAL A 18 3.80 2.34 0.44
CA VAL A 18 4.24 3.64 0.93
C VAL A 18 5.49 4.10 0.19
N ALA A 19 6.51 3.24 0.09
CA ALA A 19 7.76 3.57 -0.60
C ALA A 19 7.55 3.96 -2.07
N ILE A 20 6.72 3.21 -2.81
CA ILE A 20 6.40 3.52 -4.21
C ILE A 20 5.67 4.86 -4.31
N SER A 21 4.68 5.11 -3.45
CA SER A 21 3.91 6.36 -3.49
C SER A 21 4.79 7.59 -3.21
N GLU A 22 5.73 7.46 -2.26
CA GLU A 22 6.70 8.51 -1.94
C GLU A 22 7.70 8.75 -3.07
N GLU A 23 8.23 7.68 -3.68
CA GLU A 23 9.14 7.79 -4.82
C GLU A 23 8.46 8.52 -5.99
N LEU A 24 7.24 8.11 -6.34
CA LEU A 24 6.47 8.75 -7.42
C LEU A 24 6.14 10.22 -7.10
N ARG A 25 5.96 10.58 -5.83
CA ARG A 25 5.75 11.97 -5.41
C ARG A 25 7.05 12.80 -5.47
N ALA A 26 8.19 12.19 -5.17
CA ALA A 26 9.48 12.86 -5.18
C ALA A 26 9.93 13.22 -6.61
N HIS A 27 9.56 12.40 -7.59
CA HIS A 27 9.78 12.71 -9.01
C HIS A 27 8.68 13.62 -9.56
N SER A 28 8.99 14.89 -9.81
CA SER A 28 8.09 15.76 -10.59
C SER A 28 8.19 15.38 -12.07
N PHE A 29 7.05 15.03 -12.65
CA PHE A 29 6.90 14.76 -14.08
C PHE A 29 6.47 16.01 -14.85
N ASP A 30 6.43 17.19 -14.22
CA ASP A 30 5.90 18.43 -14.82
C ASP A 30 6.73 18.91 -16.00
N SER A 31 8.03 18.63 -16.00
CA SER A 31 8.93 18.92 -17.12
C SER A 31 8.80 17.92 -18.29
N TRP A 32 8.04 16.83 -18.12
CA TRP A 32 7.87 15.84 -19.17
C TRP A 32 6.83 16.31 -20.19
N THR A 33 7.32 16.77 -21.34
CA THR A 33 6.51 17.26 -22.46
C THR A 33 6.69 16.38 -23.70
N GLY A 34 5.72 16.41 -24.62
CA GLY A 34 5.71 15.60 -25.83
C GLY A 34 4.40 14.82 -26.00
N GLN A 35 4.21 14.18 -27.16
CA GLN A 35 3.04 13.32 -27.37
C GLN A 35 3.04 12.19 -26.32
N GLY A 36 1.92 12.05 -25.62
CA GLY A 36 1.72 10.99 -24.61
C GLY A 36 2.11 11.36 -23.18
N SER A 37 2.74 12.51 -22.94
CA SER A 37 3.22 12.87 -21.59
C SER A 37 2.08 13.20 -20.60
N GLU A 38 0.92 13.66 -21.09
CA GLU A 38 -0.28 13.84 -20.25
C GLU A 38 -0.86 12.50 -19.80
N GLY A 39 -1.00 11.54 -20.71
CA GLY A 39 -1.50 10.20 -20.39
C GLY A 39 -0.58 9.48 -19.40
N ALA A 40 0.73 9.52 -19.63
CA ALA A 40 1.69 8.91 -18.73
C ALA A 40 1.69 9.54 -17.33
N ARG A 41 1.50 10.87 -17.22
CA ARG A 41 1.35 11.54 -15.92
C ARG A 41 0.08 11.11 -15.19
N ALA A 42 -1.04 10.99 -15.90
CA ALA A 42 -2.29 10.51 -15.33
C ALA A 42 -2.17 9.06 -14.83
N GLU A 43 -1.48 8.18 -15.58
CA GLU A 43 -1.20 6.81 -15.16
C GLU A 43 -0.31 6.76 -13.90
N ILE A 44 0.74 7.59 -13.85
CA ILE A 44 1.62 7.69 -12.68
C ILE A 44 0.85 8.17 -11.45
N GLU A 45 -0.02 9.18 -11.61
CA GLU A 45 -0.86 9.67 -10.52
C GLU A 45 -1.84 8.59 -10.05
N GLN A 46 -2.43 7.83 -10.98
CA GLN A 46 -3.28 6.69 -10.64
C GLN A 46 -2.53 5.61 -9.86
N ILE A 47 -1.32 5.22 -10.29
CA ILE A 47 -0.48 4.25 -9.57
C ILE A 47 -0.17 4.76 -8.15
N SER A 48 0.18 6.05 -8.01
CA SER A 48 0.44 6.65 -6.69
C SER A 48 -0.78 6.60 -5.78
N ASN A 49 -1.99 6.85 -6.32
CA ASN A 49 -3.26 6.73 -5.61
C ASN A 49 -3.57 5.28 -5.21
N ASP A 50 -3.39 4.34 -6.14
CA ASP A 50 -3.63 2.92 -5.89
C ASP A 50 -2.70 2.42 -4.78
N CYS A 51 -1.40 2.75 -4.82
CA CYS A 51 -0.48 2.40 -3.75
C CYS A 51 -0.94 2.92 -2.38
N ARG A 52 -1.42 4.16 -2.28
CA ARG A 52 -1.98 4.66 -1.01
C ARG A 52 -3.18 3.84 -0.53
N MET A 53 -4.06 3.47 -1.46
CA MET A 53 -5.23 2.64 -1.15
C MET A 53 -4.81 1.25 -0.66
N TRP A 54 -3.89 0.59 -1.37
CA TRP A 54 -3.38 -0.73 -0.98
C TRP A 54 -2.68 -0.72 0.38
N ALA A 55 -1.92 0.34 0.68
CA ALA A 55 -1.31 0.51 2.00
C ALA A 55 -2.37 0.61 3.11
N ALA A 56 -3.42 1.42 2.90
CA ALA A 56 -4.52 1.55 3.86
C ALA A 56 -5.26 0.22 4.08
N LEU A 57 -5.58 -0.51 3.00
CA LEU A 57 -6.22 -1.83 3.08
C LEU A 57 -5.35 -2.86 3.80
N ALA A 58 -4.03 -2.83 3.58
CA ALA A 58 -3.11 -3.72 4.26
C ALA A 58 -3.05 -3.48 5.78
N ILE A 59 -3.12 -2.21 6.20
CA ILE A 59 -3.21 -1.82 7.61
C ILE A 59 -4.53 -2.33 8.21
N GLU A 60 -5.66 -2.02 7.58
CA GLU A 60 -6.99 -2.44 8.06
C GLU A 60 -7.09 -3.97 8.19
N ALA A 61 -6.60 -4.70 7.19
CA ALA A 61 -6.59 -6.16 7.21
C ALA A 61 -5.70 -6.73 8.32
N ARG A 62 -4.56 -6.07 8.62
CA ARG A 62 -3.67 -6.50 9.71
C ARG A 62 -4.33 -6.27 11.06
N ASP A 63 -4.92 -5.09 11.26
CA ASP A 63 -5.59 -4.72 12.50
C ASP A 63 -6.77 -5.67 12.77
N LEU A 64 -7.56 -6.01 11.75
CA LEU A 64 -8.63 -7.01 11.85
C LEU A 64 -8.09 -8.38 12.24
N ALA A 65 -7.01 -8.84 11.58
CA ALA A 65 -6.40 -10.12 11.90
C ALA A 65 -5.91 -10.16 13.36
N GLU A 66 -5.32 -9.08 13.85
CA GLU A 66 -4.85 -8.95 15.24
C GLU A 66 -6.01 -9.03 16.24
N ILE A 67 -7.13 -8.35 15.95
CA ILE A 67 -8.36 -8.42 16.77
C ILE A 67 -8.92 -9.85 16.81
N GLU A 68 -9.00 -10.53 15.66
CA GLU A 68 -9.48 -11.91 15.59
C GLU A 68 -8.58 -12.86 16.37
N SER A 69 -7.26 -12.73 16.23
CA SER A 69 -6.30 -13.55 16.99
C SER A 69 -6.42 -13.34 18.49
N ALA A 70 -6.59 -12.09 18.95
CA ALA A 70 -6.78 -11.78 20.36
C ALA A 70 -8.11 -12.36 20.90
N THR A 71 -9.17 -12.31 20.10
CA THR A 71 -10.49 -12.85 20.46
C THR A 71 -10.45 -14.37 20.61
N LEU A 72 -9.74 -15.06 19.72
CA LEU A 72 -9.57 -16.52 19.78
C LEU A 72 -8.65 -16.94 20.94
N GLY A 73 -7.62 -16.15 21.26
CA GLY A 73 -6.72 -16.40 22.39
C GLY A 73 -7.33 -16.15 23.77
N GLY A 74 -8.42 -15.37 23.85
CA GLY A 74 -9.18 -15.13 25.09
C GLY A 74 -10.24 -16.19 25.42
N GLN A 75 -10.44 -17.18 24.55
CA GLN A 75 -11.39 -18.29 24.74
C GLN A 75 -10.76 -19.58 25.28
N THR A 76 -9.48 -19.55 25.65
CA THR A 76 -8.74 -20.65 26.32
C THR A 76 -8.37 -20.26 27.73
#